data_AF-G0HJ05-F1
#
_entry.id   AF-G0HJ05-F1
#
_cell.length_a   1.000
_cell.length_b   1.000
_cell.length_c   1.000
_cell.angle_alpha   90.00
_cell.angle_beta   90.00
_cell.angle_gamma   90.00
#
_symmetry.space_group_name_H-M   'P 1'
#
loop_
_entity.id
_entity.type
_entity.pdbx_description
1 polymer ?
#
loop_
_entity_poly.entity_id
_entity_poly.type
_entity_poly.pdbx_seq_one_letter_code
_entity_poly.pdbx_strand_id
1 'polypeptide(L)'
;MYTFVILLDVILVWIRTTEFFYYFHDWFATENLGGPDYMDSGNWRAILRGALILAVPAVLVIWLLNFVDEVIGIVGGFGVVVLYQILLGALVSDEIEKSRRERKDGWRYGWY
;
A
#
# COMPACT_ATOMS: atom_id res chain seq x y z
N MET A 1 -8.43 -17.66 -4.60
CA MET A 1 -8.28 -17.08 -3.25
C MET A 1 -7.12 -16.08 -3.18
N TYR A 2 -5.88 -16.47 -3.49
CA TYR A 2 -4.71 -15.58 -3.37
C TYR A 2 -4.78 -14.30 -4.20
N THR A 3 -5.23 -14.37 -5.45
CA THR A 3 -5.47 -13.19 -6.30
C THR A 3 -6.44 -12.20 -5.65
N PHE A 4 -7.49 -12.70 -4.98
CA PHE A 4 -8.46 -11.85 -4.30
C PHE A 4 -7.83 -11.09 -3.12
N VAL A 5 -6.93 -11.73 -2.37
CA VAL A 5 -6.19 -11.08 -1.26
C VAL A 5 -5.35 -9.91 -1.80
N ILE A 6 -4.59 -10.13 -2.87
CA ILE A 6 -3.78 -9.07 -3.50
C ILE A 6 -4.64 -7.93 -4.00
N LEU A 7 -5.76 -8.23 -4.67
CA LEU A 7 -6.68 -7.20 -5.15
C LEU A 7 -7.31 -6.40 -4.00
N LEU A 8 -7.64 -7.06 -2.88
CA LEU A 8 -8.16 -6.40 -1.70
C LEU A 8 -7.14 -5.43 -1.10
N ASP A 9 -5.87 -5.82 -1.00
CA ASP A 9 -4.79 -4.92 -0.55
C ASP A 9 -4.65 -3.70 -1.47
N VAL A 10 -4.67 -3.89 -2.79
CA VAL A 10 -4.63 -2.79 -3.76
C VAL A 10 -5.85 -1.87 -3.61
N ILE A 11 -7.05 -2.41 -3.39
CA ILE A 11 -8.27 -1.62 -3.17
C ILE A 11 -8.16 -0.80 -1.89
N LEU A 12 -7.65 -1.38 -0.80
CA LEU A 12 -7.45 -0.65 0.46
C LEU A 12 -6.45 0.49 0.29
N VAL A 13 -5.35 0.26 -0.43
CA VAL A 13 -4.39 1.32 -0.78
C VAL A 13 -5.05 2.38 -1.66
N TRP A 14 -5.84 1.97 -2.65
CA TRP A 14 -6.56 2.89 -3.54
C TRP A 14 -7.55 3.78 -2.78
N ILE A 15 -8.33 3.23 -1.84
CA ILE A 15 -9.23 4.03 -0.99
C ILE A 15 -8.44 5.13 -0.27
N ARG A 16 -7.26 4.82 0.28
CA ARG A 16 -6.37 5.78 0.94
C ARG A 16 -5.77 6.83 -0.01
N THR A 17 -5.87 6.67 -1.33
CA THR A 17 -5.49 7.71 -2.31
C THR A 17 -6.59 8.72 -2.58
N THR A 18 -7.82 8.45 -2.14
CA THR A 18 -8.96 9.33 -2.39
C THR A 18 -9.02 10.44 -1.34
N GLU A 19 -9.32 11.67 -1.78
CA GLU A 19 -9.54 12.78 -0.85
C GLU A 19 -10.78 12.55 0.03
N PHE A 20 -11.74 11.75 -0.46
CA PHE A 20 -12.90 11.30 0.30
C PHE A 20 -12.50 10.52 1.57
N PHE A 21 -11.49 9.66 1.49
CA PHE A 21 -10.98 8.96 2.67
C PHE A 21 -10.51 9.93 3.74
N TYR A 22 -9.72 10.95 3.36
CA TYR A 22 -9.22 11.96 4.30
C TYR A 22 -10.32 12.87 4.83
N TYR A 23 -11.31 13.24 4.01
CA TYR A 23 -12.46 14.00 4.47
C TYR A 23 -13.18 13.33 5.66
N PHE A 24 -13.33 12.00 5.63
CA PHE A 24 -13.91 11.25 6.74
C PHE A 24 -12.89 10.94 7.84
N HIS A 25 -11.70 10.45 7.48
CA HIS A 25 -10.66 10.04 8.42
C HIS A 25 -10.21 11.19 9.31
N ASP A 26 -9.95 12.36 8.72
CA ASP A 26 -9.45 13.53 9.43
C ASP A 26 -10.51 14.18 10.32
N TRP A 27 -11.78 14.02 9.96
CA TRP A 27 -12.92 14.43 10.80
C TRP A 27 -12.99 13.64 12.11
N PHE A 28 -12.56 12.37 12.10
CA PHE A 28 -12.64 11.48 13.26
C PHE A 28 -11.29 11.22 13.96
N ALA A 29 -10.16 11.54 13.32
CA ALA A 29 -8.81 11.26 13.81
C ALA A 29 -7.95 12.53 13.88
N THR A 30 -8.46 13.56 14.56
CA THR A 30 -7.82 14.88 14.66
C THR A 30 -6.46 14.87 15.36
N GLU A 31 -6.16 13.84 16.16
CA GLU A 31 -4.94 13.74 16.98
C GLU A 31 -3.66 13.45 16.17
N ASN A 32 -3.79 12.94 14.93
CA ASN A 32 -2.67 12.60 14.05
C ASN A 32 -2.53 13.53 12.83
N LEU A 33 -3.36 14.57 12.74
CA LEU A 33 -3.31 15.53 11.64
C LEU A 33 -1.99 16.29 11.65
N GLY A 34 -1.22 16.15 10.58
CA GLY A 34 0.04 16.89 10.39
C GLY A 34 1.23 16.33 11.17
N GLY A 35 1.11 15.15 11.80
CA GLY A 35 2.24 14.46 12.40
C GLY A 35 3.34 14.12 11.38
N PRO A 36 4.60 13.91 11.80
CA PRO A 36 5.70 13.55 10.90
C PRO A 36 5.46 12.24 10.13
N ASP A 37 4.55 11.40 10.61
CA ASP A 37 4.12 10.13 10.00
C ASP A 37 2.84 10.24 9.17
N TYR A 38 2.24 11.43 9.09
CA TYR A 38 1.00 11.64 8.36
C TYR A 38 1.25 11.65 6.86
N MET A 39 0.84 10.59 6.17
CA MET A 39 0.88 10.47 4.71
C MET A 39 -0.41 11.02 4.10
N ASP A 40 -0.28 11.91 3.11
CA ASP A 40 -1.42 12.45 2.39
C ASP A 40 -1.81 11.60 1.18
N SER A 41 -2.88 11.98 0.49
CA SER A 41 -3.35 11.29 -0.72
C SER A 41 -2.27 11.19 -1.81
N GLY A 42 -1.32 12.13 -1.87
CA GLY A 42 -0.19 12.13 -2.79
C GLY A 42 0.79 11.00 -2.50
N ASN A 43 1.20 10.85 -1.23
CA ASN A 43 2.05 9.73 -0.78
C ASN A 43 1.39 8.38 -1.09
N TRP A 44 0.09 8.24 -0.78
CA TRP A 44 -0.63 7.01 -1.06
C TRP A 44 -0.79 6.74 -2.55
N ARG A 45 -0.84 7.75 -3.43
CA ARG A 45 -0.79 7.53 -4.90
C ARG A 45 0.56 6.96 -5.35
N ALA A 46 1.67 7.36 -4.72
CA ALA A 46 2.97 6.76 -4.99
C ALA A 46 2.99 5.29 -4.56
N ILE A 47 2.49 5.00 -3.35
CA ILE A 47 2.33 3.63 -2.83
C ILE A 47 1.42 2.81 -3.74
N LEU A 48 0.30 3.36 -4.21
CA LEU A 48 -0.63 2.68 -5.13
C LEU A 48 0.05 2.26 -6.43
N ARG A 49 0.87 3.14 -7.01
CA ARG A 49 1.64 2.80 -8.22
C ARG A 49 2.58 1.63 -7.95
N GLY A 50 3.31 1.66 -6.83
CA GLY A 50 4.17 0.55 -6.42
C GLY A 50 3.38 -0.74 -6.18
N ALA A 51 2.25 -0.65 -5.47
CA ALA A 51 1.36 -1.77 -5.19
C ALA A 51 0.82 -2.42 -6.47
N LEU A 52 0.45 -1.63 -7.49
CA LEU A 52 0.03 -2.12 -8.80
C LEU A 52 1.17 -2.80 -9.56
N ILE A 53 2.36 -2.20 -9.56
CA ILE A 53 3.55 -2.78 -10.20
C ILE A 53 3.92 -4.12 -9.57
N LEU A 54 3.74 -4.27 -8.26
CA LEU A 54 3.97 -5.54 -7.55
C LEU A 54 2.82 -6.54 -7.75
N ALA A 55 1.57 -6.07 -7.84
CA ALA A 55 0.39 -6.93 -7.94
C ALA A 55 0.34 -7.68 -9.27
N VAL A 56 0.69 -7.03 -10.38
CA VAL A 56 0.69 -7.65 -11.73
C VAL A 56 1.56 -8.92 -11.78
N PRO A 57 2.86 -8.89 -11.43
CA PRO A 57 3.70 -10.08 -11.45
C PRO A 57 3.26 -11.10 -10.40
N ALA A 58 2.81 -10.67 -9.21
CA ALA A 58 2.33 -11.60 -8.18
C ALA A 58 1.09 -12.39 -8.64
N VAL A 59 0.12 -11.71 -9.27
CA VAL A 59 -1.06 -12.37 -9.84
C VAL A 59 -0.69 -13.28 -11.01
N LEU A 60 0.25 -12.88 -11.85
CA LEU A 60 0.74 -13.72 -12.94
C LEU A 60 1.39 -15.00 -12.42
N VAL A 61 2.23 -14.92 -11.38
CA VAL A 61 2.86 -16.10 -10.76
C VAL A 61 1.80 -17.00 -10.12
N ILE A 62 0.83 -16.45 -9.39
CA ILE A 62 -0.29 -17.24 -8.84
C ILE A 62 -1.06 -17.95 -9.95
N TRP A 63 -1.31 -17.27 -11.07
CA TRP A 63 -1.98 -17.87 -12.21
C TRP A 63 -1.16 -19.02 -12.81
N LEU A 64 0.15 -18.86 -12.97
CA LEU A 64 1.06 -19.91 -13.44
C LEU A 64 1.09 -21.13 -12.50
N LEU A 65 1.06 -20.90 -11.19
CA LEU A 65 1.04 -21.95 -10.18
C LEU A 65 -0.22 -22.83 -10.24
N ASN A 66 -1.33 -22.32 -10.76
CA ASN A 66 -2.55 -23.11 -10.95
C ASN A 66 -2.42 -24.19 -12.04
N PHE A 67 -1.37 -24.16 -12.87
CA PHE A 67 -1.09 -25.20 -13.86
C PHE A 67 -0.15 -26.30 -13.34
N VAL A 68 0.30 -26.18 -12.10
CA VAL A 68 1.21 -27.14 -11.46
C VAL A 68 0.39 -28.05 -10.54
N ASP A 69 1.05 -29.00 -9.88
CA ASP A 69 0.49 -29.82 -8.81
C ASP A 69 -0.22 -28.98 -7.73
N GLU A 70 -1.34 -29.51 -7.21
CA GLU A 70 -2.21 -28.83 -6.25
C GLU A 70 -1.47 -28.38 -4.98
N VAL A 71 -0.57 -29.22 -4.44
CA VAL A 71 0.20 -28.90 -3.23
C VAL A 71 1.17 -27.75 -3.50
N ILE A 72 1.84 -27.79 -4.65
CA ILE A 72 2.75 -26.72 -5.09
C ILE A 72 1.98 -25.43 -5.32
N GLY A 73 0.78 -25.50 -5.91
CA GLY A 73 -0.10 -24.36 -6.11
C GLY A 73 -0.50 -23.67 -4.80
N ILE A 74 -0.87 -24.44 -3.78
CA ILE A 74 -1.24 -23.93 -2.45
C ILE A 74 -0.03 -23.30 -1.75
N VAL A 75 1.06 -24.03 -1.61
CA VAL A 75 2.25 -23.56 -0.88
C VAL A 75 2.91 -22.39 -1.60
N GLY A 76 3.06 -22.49 -2.91
CA GLY A 76 3.60 -21.42 -3.75
C GLY A 76 2.72 -20.18 -3.73
N GLY A 77 1.40 -20.33 -3.84
CA GLY A 77 0.46 -19.22 -3.80
C GLY A 77 0.50 -18.47 -2.46
N PHE A 78 0.58 -19.19 -1.35
CA PHE A 78 0.79 -18.60 -0.02
C PHE A 78 2.11 -17.82 0.06
N GLY A 79 3.21 -18.42 -0.41
CA GLY A 79 4.53 -17.76 -0.43
C GLY A 79 4.53 -16.46 -1.24
N VAL A 80 3.86 -16.43 -2.39
CA VAL A 80 3.72 -15.22 -3.23
C VAL A 80 2.95 -14.13 -2.49
N VAL A 81 1.87 -14.47 -1.79
CA VAL A 81 1.10 -13.48 -1.00
C VAL A 81 1.93 -12.92 0.14
N VAL A 82 2.66 -13.75 0.88
CA VAL A 82 3.55 -13.29 1.97
C VAL A 82 4.62 -12.35 1.41
N LEU A 83 5.26 -12.70 0.30
CA LEU A 83 6.27 -11.87 -0.33
C LEU A 83 5.68 -10.52 -0.79
N TYR A 84 4.48 -10.54 -1.39
CA TYR A 84 3.77 -9.33 -1.79
C TYR A 84 3.51 -8.40 -0.60
N GLN A 85 3.04 -8.94 0.54
CA GLN A 85 2.77 -8.15 1.74
C GLN A 85 4.04 -7.54 2.35
N ILE A 86 5.15 -8.27 2.36
CA ILE A 86 6.45 -7.76 2.83
C ILE A 86 6.91 -6.59 1.95
N LEU A 87 6.83 -6.74 0.63
CA LEU A 87 7.24 -5.70 -0.32
C LEU A 87 6.33 -4.47 -0.26
N LEU A 88 5.01 -4.67 -0.10
CA LEU A 88 4.07 -3.58 0.11
C LEU A 88 4.36 -2.83 1.40
N GLY A 89 4.64 -3.53 2.51
CA GLY A 89 5.05 -2.93 3.76
C GLY A 89 6.35 -2.13 3.64
N ALA A 90 7.32 -2.63 2.88
CA ALA A 90 8.57 -1.92 2.60
C ALA A 90 8.33 -0.63 1.80
N LEU A 91 7.46 -0.65 0.78
CA LEU A 91 7.07 0.55 0.03
C LEU A 91 6.42 1.62 0.93
N VAL A 92 5.51 1.20 1.80
CA VAL A 92 4.87 2.11 2.76
C VAL A 92 5.92 2.70 3.71
N SER A 93 6.82 1.88 4.24
CA SER A 93 7.88 2.34 5.15
C SER A 93 8.86 3.32 4.48
N ASP A 94 9.21 3.08 3.22
CA ASP A 94 10.09 3.97 2.45
C ASP A 94 9.42 5.32 2.18
N GLU A 95 8.14 5.32 1.82
CA GLU A 95 7.39 6.56 1.58
C GLU A 95 7.18 7.37 2.87
N ILE A 96 6.98 6.71 4.03
CA ILE A 96 6.96 7.37 5.34
C ILE A 96 8.30 8.05 5.62
N GLU A 97 9.40 7.31 5.47
CA GLU A 97 10.74 7.84 5.75
C GLU A 97 11.11 8.98 4.80
N LYS A 98 10.73 8.87 3.53
CA LYS A 98 10.87 9.95 2.55
C LYS A 98 10.08 11.19 2.97
N SER A 99 8.80 11.02 3.34
CA SER A 99 7.95 12.11 3.83
C SER A 99 8.52 12.78 5.08
N ARG A 100 9.08 11.98 6.01
CA ARG A 100 9.78 12.49 7.20
C ARG A 100 11.00 13.34 6.83
N ARG A 101 11.80 12.90 5.85
CA ARG A 101 12.99 13.65 5.39
C ARG A 101 12.62 14.95 4.71
N GLU A 102 11.65 14.91 3.79
CA GLU A 102 11.18 16.09 3.07
C GLU A 102 10.57 17.14 4.01
N ARG A 103 9.92 16.71 5.11
CA ARG A 103 9.38 17.62 6.13
C ARG A 103 10.42 18.18 7.10
N LYS A 104 11.60 17.57 7.26
CA LYS A 104 12.68 18.10 8.11
C LYS A 104 13.31 19.38 7.54
N ASP A 105 13.26 19.57 6.22
CA ASP A 105 13.78 20.78 5.55
C ASP A 105 12.71 21.87 5.33
N GLY A 106 11.45 21.62 5.70
CA GLY A 106 10.38 22.57 5.45
C GLY A 106 9.10 22.21 6.21
N TRP A 107 8.99 22.72 7.43
CA TRP A 107 7.72 22.79 8.15
C TRP A 107 6.80 23.76 7.40
N ARG A 108 6.04 23.29 6.41
CA ARG A 108 4.94 24.05 5.81
C ARG A 108 3.72 23.92 6.70
N TYR A 109 3.66 24.78 7.72
CA TYR A 109 2.38 25.23 8.26
C TYR A 109 1.59 25.89 7.12
N GLY A 110 0.70 25.12 6.50
CA GLY A 110 -0.43 25.65 5.76
C GLY A 110 -1.60 25.79 6.71
N TRP A 111 -1.65 26.90 7.45
CA TRP A 111 -2.89 27.37 8.07
C TRP A 111 -3.51 28.39 7.11
N TYR A 112 -4.77 28.14 6.74
CA TYR A 112 -5.72 29.21 6.54
C TYR A 112 -5.97 29.92 7.88
#